data_AF-A0A1X0P7X7-F1
#
_entry.id   AF-A0A1X0P7X7-F1
#
_cell.length_a   1.000
_cell.length_b   1.000
_cell.length_c   1.000
_cell.angle_alpha   90.00
_cell.angle_beta   90.00
_cell.angle_gamma   90.00
#
_symmetry.space_group_name_H-M   'P 1'
#
loop_
_entity.id
_entity.type
_entity.pdbx_description
1 polymer ?
#
loop_
_entity_poly.entity_id
_entity_poly.type
_entity_poly.pdbx_seq_one_letter_code
_entity_poly.pdbx_strand_id
1 'polypeptide(L)'
;MSMLSCRVLCLLAIVLCCVGVAHAAASSYEELVKEAREKVKETLRLNAECAKATNAATEAAHAAQLFALEIGKKLETIAANPDDVNKTKSKGRELIEKATQAAGEAEKVRDQTTAIKTAAVTAAVLFEDVFVEAEQAADNAEKAVHDANNAIDNAKLHAERVEKVLKDLDAEVVAAAEKKKEKQVESQTQEQTNETSLGEQRGHTEGNQADQKQEKQKQHYRSTVTINIRGDNLDALLNGAANNSGMALNDGSSSPALLRVPLLLLLLLSVLGCMAVC
;
A
#
# COMPACT_ATOMS: atom_id res chain seq x y z
N MET A 1 -81.04 -13.73 29.36
CA MET A 1 -79.59 -13.62 29.61
C MET A 1 -78.87 -14.45 28.56
N SER A 2 -78.46 -13.82 27.46
CA SER A 2 -77.79 -14.49 26.34
C SER A 2 -76.28 -14.58 26.61
N MET A 3 -75.81 -15.69 27.17
CA MET A 3 -74.37 -15.95 27.38
C MET A 3 -73.63 -16.44 26.12
N LEU A 4 -74.35 -16.69 25.03
CA LEU A 4 -73.78 -17.22 23.78
C LEU A 4 -73.05 -16.16 22.93
N SER A 5 -73.46 -14.89 22.96
CA SER A 5 -72.85 -13.84 22.15
C SER A 5 -71.45 -13.43 22.64
N CYS A 6 -71.19 -13.52 23.95
CA CYS A 6 -69.90 -13.10 24.53
C CYS A 6 -68.75 -14.04 24.13
N ARG A 7 -69.01 -15.36 24.06
CA ARG A 7 -67.99 -16.35 23.68
C ARG A 7 -67.57 -16.24 22.21
N VAL A 8 -68.51 -15.92 21.31
CA VAL A 8 -68.24 -15.75 19.88
C VAL A 8 -67.41 -14.50 19.63
N LEU A 9 -67.68 -13.41 20.34
CA LEU A 9 -66.91 -12.16 20.22
C LEU A 9 -65.48 -12.30 20.77
N CYS A 10 -65.26 -13.02 21.88
CA CYS A 10 -63.91 -13.29 22.39
C CYS A 10 -63.07 -14.13 21.44
N LEU A 11 -63.66 -15.17 20.82
CA LEU A 11 -62.95 -15.98 19.83
C LEU A 11 -62.63 -15.19 18.56
N LEU A 12 -63.53 -14.33 18.09
CA LEU A 12 -63.28 -13.41 16.97
C LEU A 12 -62.15 -12.41 17.28
N ALA A 13 -62.10 -11.87 18.50
CA ALA A 13 -61.03 -10.98 18.94
C ALA A 13 -59.67 -11.70 18.99
N ILE A 14 -59.62 -12.95 19.45
CA ILE A 14 -58.39 -13.76 19.45
C ILE A 14 -57.94 -14.04 18.01
N VAL A 15 -58.85 -14.44 17.11
CA VAL A 15 -58.52 -14.69 15.70
C VAL A 15 -58.05 -13.41 15.00
N LEU A 16 -58.73 -12.28 15.21
CA LEU A 16 -58.30 -10.99 14.66
C LEU A 16 -56.96 -10.51 15.24
N CYS A 17 -56.69 -10.78 16.52
CA CYS A 17 -55.40 -10.49 17.16
C CYS A 17 -54.28 -11.37 16.57
N CYS A 18 -54.52 -12.67 16.40
CA CYS A 18 -53.56 -13.61 15.81
C CYS A 18 -53.27 -13.31 14.33
N VAL A 19 -54.28 -12.88 13.56
CA VAL A 19 -54.11 -12.51 12.14
C VAL A 19 -53.46 -11.12 11.99
N GLY A 20 -53.74 -10.19 12.91
CA GLY A 20 -53.14 -8.85 12.93
C GLY A 20 -51.64 -8.84 13.25
N VAL A 21 -51.18 -9.70 14.16
CA VAL A 21 -49.76 -9.80 14.53
C VAL A 21 -48.91 -10.45 13.43
N ALA A 22 -49.47 -11.36 12.64
CA ALA A 22 -48.76 -12.01 11.54
C ALA A 22 -48.46 -11.06 10.36
N HIS A 23 -49.32 -10.06 10.11
CA HIS A 23 -49.14 -9.14 8.98
C HIS A 23 -48.13 -8.00 9.26
N ALA A 24 -48.01 -7.57 10.53
CA ALA A 24 -47.03 -6.54 10.91
C ALA A 24 -45.58 -7.04 10.91
N ALA A 25 -45.36 -8.36 11.05
CA ALA A 25 -44.03 -8.97 11.00
C ALA A 25 -43.53 -9.24 9.57
N ALA A 26 -44.43 -9.31 8.58
CA ALA A 26 -44.05 -9.59 7.20
C ALA A 26 -43.41 -8.38 6.50
N SER A 27 -43.87 -7.16 6.81
CA SER A 27 -43.33 -5.94 6.20
C SER A 27 -41.91 -5.59 6.69
N SER A 28 -41.54 -5.97 7.91
CA SER A 28 -40.20 -5.69 8.45
C SER A 28 -39.13 -6.60 7.87
N TYR A 29 -39.47 -7.85 7.52
CA TYR A 29 -38.50 -8.81 6.96
C TYR A 29 -38.01 -8.38 5.57
N GLU A 30 -38.92 -7.99 4.67
CA GLU A 30 -38.55 -7.57 3.31
C GLU A 30 -37.67 -6.31 3.32
N GLU A 31 -37.94 -5.38 4.24
CA GLU A 31 -37.15 -4.16 4.40
C GLU A 31 -35.71 -4.46 4.88
N LEU A 32 -35.55 -5.40 5.83
CA LEU A 32 -34.24 -5.83 6.31
C LEU A 32 -33.43 -6.59 5.25
N VAL A 33 -34.07 -7.47 4.48
CA VAL A 33 -33.42 -8.17 3.34
C VAL A 33 -32.94 -7.15 2.30
N LYS A 34 -33.77 -6.15 1.99
CA LYS A 34 -33.41 -5.07 1.07
C LYS A 34 -32.24 -4.25 1.59
N GLU A 35 -32.24 -3.88 2.87
CA GLU A 35 -31.11 -3.19 3.51
C GLU A 35 -29.82 -3.99 3.41
N ALA A 36 -29.86 -5.29 3.74
CA ALA A 36 -28.70 -6.17 3.65
C ALA A 36 -28.15 -6.24 2.22
N ARG A 37 -29.03 -6.39 1.21
CA ARG A 37 -28.62 -6.40 -0.21
C ARG A 37 -28.01 -5.06 -0.67
N GLU A 38 -28.53 -3.93 -0.20
CA GLU A 38 -27.93 -2.63 -0.49
C GLU A 38 -26.53 -2.50 0.16
N LYS A 39 -26.33 -3.04 1.36
CA LYS A 39 -25.00 -3.09 2.00
C LYS A 39 -24.00 -3.97 1.26
N VAL A 40 -24.44 -5.08 0.66
CA VAL A 40 -23.61 -5.90 -0.23
C VAL A 40 -23.18 -5.10 -1.47
N LYS A 41 -24.12 -4.41 -2.13
CA LYS A 41 -23.80 -3.55 -3.30
C LYS A 41 -22.84 -2.42 -2.94
N GLU A 42 -23.05 -1.78 -1.79
CA GLU A 42 -22.18 -0.72 -1.29
C GLU A 42 -20.75 -1.24 -1.04
N THR A 43 -20.63 -2.43 -0.45
CA THR A 43 -19.34 -3.13 -0.25
C THR A 43 -18.64 -3.40 -1.58
N LEU A 44 -19.36 -3.92 -2.59
CA LEU A 44 -18.79 -4.18 -3.92
C LEU A 44 -18.32 -2.90 -4.63
N ARG A 45 -19.07 -1.80 -4.50
CA ARG A 45 -18.67 -0.49 -5.04
C ARG A 45 -17.39 0.02 -4.36
N LEU A 46 -17.35 -0.01 -3.02
CA LEU A 46 -16.18 0.41 -2.25
C LEU A 46 -14.96 -0.47 -2.51
N ASN A 47 -15.14 -1.77 -2.72
CA ASN A 47 -14.09 -2.68 -3.16
C ASN A 47 -13.45 -2.23 -4.49
N ALA A 48 -14.26 -1.86 -5.49
CA ALA A 48 -13.76 -1.36 -6.77
C ALA A 48 -13.04 0.00 -6.64
N GLU A 49 -13.56 0.89 -5.79
CA GLU A 49 -12.91 2.18 -5.49
C GLU A 49 -11.57 1.97 -4.76
N CYS A 50 -11.53 1.00 -3.83
CA CYS A 50 -10.33 0.63 -3.09
C CYS A 50 -9.25 0.12 -4.06
N ALA A 51 -9.60 -0.81 -4.95
CA ALA A 51 -8.69 -1.29 -5.98
C ALA A 51 -8.14 -0.17 -6.89
N LYS A 52 -8.98 0.80 -7.27
CA LYS A 52 -8.54 1.96 -8.05
C LYS A 52 -7.56 2.84 -7.28
N ALA A 53 -7.84 3.13 -6.02
CA ALA A 53 -6.96 3.93 -5.17
C ALA A 53 -5.63 3.22 -4.89
N THR A 54 -5.67 1.90 -4.65
CA THR A 54 -4.49 1.03 -4.53
C THR A 54 -3.60 1.11 -5.76
N ASN A 55 -4.16 1.00 -6.97
CA ASN A 55 -3.38 1.11 -8.20
C ASN A 55 -2.71 2.48 -8.34
N ALA A 56 -3.43 3.57 -8.04
CA ALA A 56 -2.87 4.92 -8.07
C ALA A 56 -1.71 5.08 -7.06
N ALA A 57 -1.84 4.54 -5.85
CA ALA A 57 -0.78 4.54 -4.85
C ALA A 57 0.44 3.72 -5.32
N THR A 58 0.23 2.53 -5.90
CA THR A 58 1.31 1.69 -6.46
C THR A 58 2.05 2.38 -7.61
N GLU A 59 1.34 3.02 -8.54
CA GLU A 59 1.95 3.75 -9.65
C GLU A 59 2.80 4.93 -9.14
N ALA A 60 2.26 5.70 -8.19
CA ALA A 60 2.98 6.82 -7.59
C ALA A 60 4.23 6.35 -6.81
N ALA A 61 4.11 5.24 -6.06
CA ALA A 61 5.22 4.60 -5.36
C ALA A 61 6.33 4.19 -6.33
N HIS A 62 5.99 3.52 -7.43
CA HIS A 62 6.95 3.06 -8.44
C HIS A 62 7.66 4.24 -9.12
N ALA A 63 6.93 5.31 -9.47
CA ALA A 63 7.53 6.52 -10.04
C ALA A 63 8.53 7.17 -9.06
N ALA A 64 8.18 7.27 -7.78
CA ALA A 64 9.07 7.79 -6.74
C ALA A 64 10.32 6.91 -6.56
N GLN A 65 10.16 5.58 -6.56
CA GLN A 65 11.27 4.64 -6.46
C GLN A 65 12.27 4.78 -7.61
N LEU A 66 11.78 4.79 -8.86
CA LEU A 66 12.62 4.93 -10.05
C LEU A 66 13.39 6.24 -10.02
N PHE A 67 12.72 7.34 -9.64
CA PHE A 67 13.35 8.64 -9.51
C PHE A 67 14.48 8.61 -8.46
N ALA A 68 14.21 8.11 -7.24
CA ALA A 68 15.22 8.03 -6.19
C ALA A 68 16.45 7.20 -6.62
N LEU A 69 16.24 6.08 -7.32
CA LEU A 69 17.32 5.24 -7.86
C LEU A 69 18.12 5.95 -8.96
N GLU A 70 17.46 6.68 -9.85
CA GLU A 70 18.12 7.42 -10.92
C GLU A 70 19.00 8.54 -10.36
N ILE A 71 18.46 9.35 -9.45
CA ILE A 71 19.19 10.47 -8.86
C ILE A 71 20.35 9.98 -8.00
N GLY A 72 20.16 8.89 -7.23
CA GLY A 72 21.24 8.29 -6.45
C GLY A 72 22.46 7.89 -7.28
N LYS A 73 22.27 7.44 -8.53
CA LYS A 73 23.36 7.09 -9.46
C LYS A 73 24.05 8.29 -10.09
N LYS A 74 23.35 9.44 -10.17
CA LYS A 74 23.80 10.65 -10.87
C LYS A 74 24.09 11.82 -9.92
N LEU A 75 24.17 11.55 -8.62
CA LEU A 75 24.20 12.58 -7.56
C LEU A 75 25.30 13.63 -7.80
N GLU A 76 26.55 13.19 -7.94
CA GLU A 76 27.70 14.07 -8.18
C GLU A 76 27.59 14.87 -9.48
N THR A 77 27.09 14.23 -10.55
CA THR A 77 26.93 14.87 -11.87
C THR A 77 25.88 15.97 -11.81
N ILE A 78 24.74 15.71 -11.14
CA ILE A 78 23.67 16.69 -10.97
C ILE A 78 24.16 17.83 -10.06
N ALA A 79 24.83 17.52 -8.95
CA ALA A 79 25.34 18.52 -8.01
C ALA A 79 26.31 19.53 -8.63
N ALA A 80 27.01 19.14 -9.70
CA ALA A 80 27.92 20.03 -10.41
C ALA A 80 27.20 21.13 -11.24
N ASN A 81 25.91 20.95 -11.56
CA ASN A 81 25.11 21.84 -12.39
C ASN A 81 23.87 22.40 -11.64
N PRO A 82 23.86 23.70 -11.28
CA PRO A 82 22.76 24.32 -10.54
C PRO A 82 21.37 24.17 -11.18
N ASP A 83 21.29 24.20 -12.52
CA ASP A 83 20.01 24.10 -13.24
C ASP A 83 19.42 22.68 -13.10
N ASP A 84 20.26 21.66 -13.19
CA ASP A 84 19.86 20.27 -13.00
C ASP A 84 19.45 19.99 -11.55
N VAL A 85 20.11 20.62 -10.56
CA VAL A 85 19.73 20.53 -9.14
C VAL A 85 18.32 21.07 -8.93
N ASN A 86 18.02 22.27 -9.44
CA ASN A 86 16.70 22.89 -9.27
C ASN A 86 15.60 22.09 -9.95
N LYS A 87 15.83 21.62 -11.18
CA LYS A 87 14.91 20.75 -11.91
C LYS A 87 14.66 19.44 -11.17
N THR A 88 15.72 18.82 -10.64
CA THR A 88 15.64 17.56 -9.88
C THR A 88 14.85 17.75 -8.60
N LYS A 89 15.12 18.81 -7.82
CA LYS A 89 14.37 19.11 -6.59
C LYS A 89 12.89 19.37 -6.85
N SER A 90 12.56 20.13 -7.88
CA SER A 90 11.17 20.42 -8.25
C SER A 90 10.42 19.13 -8.59
N LYS A 91 10.98 18.29 -9.47
CA LYS A 91 10.40 16.99 -9.82
C LYS A 91 10.30 16.04 -8.63
N GLY A 92 11.32 16.01 -7.77
CA GLY A 92 11.32 15.18 -6.57
C GLY A 92 10.20 15.57 -5.58
N ARG A 93 9.98 16.88 -5.37
CA ARG A 93 8.86 17.37 -4.53
C ARG A 93 7.50 17.02 -5.12
N GLU A 94 7.34 17.15 -6.43
CA GLU A 94 6.10 16.75 -7.13
C GLU A 94 5.80 15.25 -6.94
N LEU A 95 6.82 14.39 -7.01
CA LEU A 95 6.65 12.95 -6.79
C LEU A 95 6.33 12.61 -5.32
N ILE A 96 6.95 13.29 -4.36
CA ILE A 96 6.62 13.15 -2.92
C ILE A 96 5.15 13.50 -2.69
N GLU A 97 4.69 14.63 -3.23
CA GLU A 97 3.30 15.09 -3.09
C GLU A 97 2.33 14.08 -3.70
N LYS A 98 2.58 13.64 -4.94
CA LYS A 98 1.76 12.63 -5.63
C LYS A 98 1.66 11.31 -4.86
N ALA A 99 2.80 10.78 -4.39
CA ALA A 99 2.82 9.54 -3.63
C ALA A 99 2.09 9.67 -2.29
N THR A 100 2.29 10.79 -1.58
CA THR A 100 1.61 11.06 -0.30
C THR A 100 0.10 11.25 -0.48
N GLN A 101 -0.32 11.97 -1.52
CA GLN A 101 -1.74 12.17 -1.84
C GLN A 101 -2.41 10.85 -2.23
N ALA A 102 -1.78 10.06 -3.11
CA ALA A 102 -2.33 8.77 -3.52
C ALA A 102 -2.44 7.79 -2.34
N ALA A 103 -1.45 7.77 -1.44
CA ALA A 103 -1.52 7.02 -0.19
C ALA A 103 -2.67 7.50 0.71
N GLY A 104 -2.89 8.81 0.83
CA GLY A 104 -3.99 9.37 1.62
C GLY A 104 -5.38 9.02 1.09
N GLU A 105 -5.58 9.04 -0.23
CA GLU A 105 -6.84 8.61 -0.84
C GLU A 105 -7.06 7.10 -0.69
N ALA A 106 -6.02 6.28 -0.87
CA ALA A 106 -6.10 4.84 -0.63
C ALA A 106 -6.44 4.51 0.83
N GLU A 107 -5.84 5.23 1.78
CA GLU A 107 -6.13 5.14 3.22
C GLU A 107 -7.60 5.45 3.53
N LYS A 108 -8.14 6.54 2.98
CA LYS A 108 -9.54 6.92 3.15
C LYS A 108 -10.51 5.85 2.63
N VAL A 109 -10.29 5.34 1.41
CA VAL A 109 -11.19 4.35 0.81
C VAL A 109 -11.04 2.99 1.50
N ARG A 110 -9.83 2.60 1.92
CA ARG A 110 -9.58 1.41 2.75
C ARG A 110 -10.40 1.45 4.04
N ASP A 111 -10.40 2.58 4.74
CA ASP A 111 -11.12 2.70 6.02
C ASP A 111 -12.63 2.59 5.83
N GLN A 112 -13.17 3.22 4.77
CA GLN A 112 -14.58 3.07 4.37
C GLN A 112 -14.93 1.62 4.02
N THR A 113 -14.04 0.94 3.27
CA THR A 113 -14.20 -0.46 2.87
C THR A 113 -14.20 -1.40 4.08
N THR A 114 -13.33 -1.15 5.06
CA THR A 114 -13.25 -1.92 6.31
C THR A 114 -14.53 -1.79 7.13
N ALA A 115 -15.06 -0.56 7.24
CA ALA A 115 -16.28 -0.28 7.98
C ALA A 115 -17.51 -0.95 7.34
N ILE A 116 -17.68 -0.81 6.02
CA ILE A 116 -18.86 -1.36 5.33
C ILE A 116 -18.88 -2.88 5.30
N LYS A 117 -17.69 -3.53 5.19
CA LYS A 117 -17.54 -4.98 5.21
C LYS A 117 -18.23 -5.60 6.43
N THR A 118 -17.93 -5.04 7.62
CA THR A 118 -18.47 -5.52 8.89
C THR A 118 -20.00 -5.31 8.96
N ALA A 119 -20.48 -4.19 8.44
CA ALA A 119 -21.91 -3.88 8.39
C ALA A 119 -22.68 -4.83 7.47
N ALA A 120 -22.13 -5.16 6.29
CA ALA A 120 -22.77 -6.06 5.32
C ALA A 120 -22.96 -7.47 5.88
N VAL A 121 -21.93 -8.07 6.48
CA VAL A 121 -22.02 -9.41 7.09
C VAL A 121 -23.00 -9.41 8.27
N THR A 122 -22.97 -8.36 9.09
CA THR A 122 -23.89 -8.25 10.25
C THR A 122 -25.35 -8.15 9.80
N ALA A 123 -25.64 -7.33 8.78
CA ALA A 123 -26.99 -7.18 8.25
C ALA A 123 -27.51 -8.47 7.59
N ALA A 124 -26.62 -9.28 7.01
CA ALA A 124 -27.00 -10.50 6.30
C ALA A 124 -27.14 -11.74 7.19
N VAL A 125 -26.73 -11.71 8.46
CA VAL A 125 -26.63 -12.91 9.33
C VAL A 125 -27.95 -13.67 9.53
N LEU A 126 -29.09 -12.99 9.35
CA LEU A 126 -30.43 -13.55 9.50
C LEU A 126 -31.02 -14.10 8.19
N PHE A 127 -30.33 -13.93 7.05
CA PHE A 127 -30.84 -14.22 5.71
C PHE A 127 -29.83 -15.09 4.97
N GLU A 128 -30.06 -16.40 4.93
CA GLU A 128 -29.09 -17.37 4.40
C GLU A 128 -28.68 -17.10 2.94
N ASP A 129 -29.63 -16.66 2.10
CA ASP A 129 -29.38 -16.31 0.70
C ASP A 129 -28.48 -15.06 0.57
N VAL A 130 -28.74 -14.02 1.36
CA VAL A 130 -27.96 -12.79 1.35
C VAL A 130 -26.62 -12.97 2.07
N PHE A 131 -26.55 -13.88 3.04
CA PHE A 131 -25.34 -14.12 3.84
C PHE A 131 -24.18 -14.61 2.97
N VAL A 132 -24.42 -15.54 2.05
CA VAL A 132 -23.38 -16.05 1.14
C VAL A 132 -22.84 -14.93 0.25
N GLU A 133 -23.72 -14.08 -0.30
CA GLU A 133 -23.31 -12.93 -1.11
C GLU A 133 -22.52 -11.90 -0.28
N ALA A 134 -22.96 -11.65 0.95
CA ALA A 134 -22.30 -10.73 1.87
C ALA A 134 -20.93 -11.23 2.32
N GLU A 135 -20.78 -12.52 2.60
CA GLU A 135 -19.52 -13.16 2.95
C GLU A 135 -18.52 -13.06 1.78
N GLN A 136 -18.95 -13.40 0.56
CA GLN A 136 -18.10 -13.27 -0.62
C GLN A 136 -17.69 -11.81 -0.90
N ALA A 137 -18.63 -10.85 -0.76
CA ALA A 137 -18.31 -9.43 -0.89
C ALA A 137 -17.33 -8.97 0.20
N ALA A 138 -17.46 -9.50 1.41
CA ALA A 138 -16.59 -9.17 2.53
C ALA A 138 -15.16 -9.71 2.35
N ASP A 139 -15.01 -10.94 1.85
CA ASP A 139 -13.70 -11.53 1.55
C ASP A 139 -12.96 -10.74 0.45
N ASN A 140 -13.68 -10.34 -0.59
CA ASN A 140 -13.12 -9.49 -1.64
C ASN A 140 -12.67 -8.13 -1.07
N ALA A 141 -13.51 -7.51 -0.23
CA ALA A 141 -13.18 -6.26 0.44
C ALA A 141 -11.96 -6.40 1.37
N GLU A 142 -11.84 -7.52 2.10
CA GLU A 142 -10.68 -7.79 2.96
C GLU A 142 -9.38 -7.88 2.15
N LYS A 143 -9.43 -8.60 1.02
CA LYS A 143 -8.29 -8.67 0.10
C LYS A 143 -7.90 -7.28 -0.42
N ALA A 144 -8.87 -6.48 -0.85
CA ALA A 144 -8.60 -5.13 -1.32
C ALA A 144 -8.02 -4.22 -0.23
N VAL A 145 -8.49 -4.35 1.01
CA VAL A 145 -7.94 -3.64 2.18
C VAL A 145 -6.48 -4.04 2.43
N HIS A 146 -6.17 -5.34 2.33
CA HIS A 146 -4.79 -5.82 2.46
C HIS A 146 -3.88 -5.25 1.36
N ASP A 147 -4.31 -5.31 0.11
CA ASP A 147 -3.56 -4.76 -1.03
C ASP A 147 -3.37 -3.24 -0.90
N ALA A 148 -4.39 -2.52 -0.42
CA ALA A 148 -4.32 -1.09 -0.15
C ALA A 148 -3.26 -0.76 0.92
N ASN A 149 -3.20 -1.51 2.03
CA ASN A 149 -2.17 -1.31 3.06
C ASN A 149 -0.76 -1.41 2.48
N ASN A 150 -0.48 -2.46 1.70
CA ASN A 150 0.82 -2.64 1.07
C ASN A 150 1.15 -1.47 0.11
N ALA A 151 0.18 -1.02 -0.69
CA ALA A 151 0.37 0.10 -1.61
C ALA A 151 0.61 1.44 -0.89
N ILE A 152 -0.13 1.70 0.20
CA ILE A 152 0.02 2.88 1.05
C ILE A 152 1.43 2.92 1.66
N ASP A 153 1.87 1.82 2.25
CA ASP A 153 3.18 1.73 2.90
C ASP A 153 4.32 1.91 1.89
N ASN A 154 4.20 1.30 0.71
CA ASN A 154 5.17 1.47 -0.37
C ASN A 154 5.21 2.92 -0.89
N ALA A 155 4.06 3.57 -1.06
CA ALA A 155 3.98 4.96 -1.50
C ALA A 155 4.64 5.91 -0.49
N LYS A 156 4.33 5.75 0.81
CA LYS A 156 4.95 6.52 1.90
C LYS A 156 6.46 6.28 1.96
N LEU A 157 6.89 5.01 1.96
CA LEU A 157 8.31 4.63 1.97
C LEU A 157 9.08 5.21 0.79
N HIS A 158 8.52 5.16 -0.42
CA HIS A 158 9.20 5.68 -1.61
C HIS A 158 9.21 7.20 -1.67
N ALA A 159 8.20 7.88 -1.14
CA ALA A 159 8.25 9.32 -0.92
C ALA A 159 9.40 9.71 0.04
N GLU A 160 9.56 9.01 1.16
CA GLU A 160 10.66 9.22 2.12
C GLU A 160 12.04 9.00 1.48
N ARG A 161 12.17 7.99 0.60
CA ARG A 161 13.41 7.75 -0.16
C ARG A 161 13.73 8.89 -1.11
N VAL A 162 12.73 9.43 -1.81
CA VAL A 162 12.92 10.62 -2.64
C VAL A 162 13.39 11.79 -1.79
N GLU A 163 12.74 12.03 -0.65
CA GLU A 163 13.13 13.10 0.28
C GLU A 163 14.59 12.94 0.75
N LYS A 164 14.99 11.73 1.11
CA LYS A 164 16.37 11.43 1.50
C LYS A 164 17.37 11.75 0.39
N VAL A 165 17.11 11.30 -0.85
CA VAL A 165 18.02 11.55 -1.98
C VAL A 165 18.10 13.05 -2.31
N LEU A 166 17.01 13.81 -2.12
CA LEU A 166 17.07 15.27 -2.26
C LEU A 166 17.95 15.94 -1.19
N LYS A 167 17.94 15.44 0.05
CA LYS A 167 18.85 15.91 1.12
C LYS A 167 20.31 15.56 0.82
N ASP A 168 20.56 14.36 0.30
CA ASP A 168 21.90 13.94 -0.13
C ASP A 168 22.39 14.82 -1.29
N LEU A 169 21.51 15.18 -2.22
CA LEU A 169 21.84 16.11 -3.31
C LEU A 169 22.19 17.51 -2.79
N ASP A 170 21.48 18.00 -1.77
CA ASP A 170 21.82 19.27 -1.10
C ASP A 170 23.22 19.24 -0.48
N ALA A 171 23.57 18.15 0.20
CA ALA A 171 24.89 17.98 0.79
C ALA A 171 26.00 17.94 -0.27
N GLU A 172 25.78 17.23 -1.38
CA GLU A 172 26.77 17.14 -2.46
C GLU A 172 26.96 18.49 -3.19
N VAL A 173 25.89 19.29 -3.32
CA VAL A 173 25.99 20.66 -3.88
C VAL A 173 26.88 21.55 -3.01
N VAL A 174 26.78 21.45 -1.68
CA VAL A 174 27.67 22.16 -0.75
C VAL A 174 29.11 21.69 -0.91
N ALA A 175 29.34 20.37 -0.91
CA ALA A 175 30.68 19.79 -1.08
C ALA A 175 31.32 20.18 -2.43
N ALA A 176 30.54 20.20 -3.52
CA ALA A 176 31.00 20.62 -4.83
C ALA A 176 31.37 22.11 -4.87
N ALA A 177 30.62 22.96 -4.14
CA ALA A 177 30.94 24.39 -4.02
C ALA A 177 32.24 24.63 -3.23
N GLU A 178 32.49 23.88 -2.16
CA GLU A 178 33.73 23.95 -1.38
C GLU A 178 34.95 23.52 -2.20
N LYS A 179 34.87 22.39 -2.92
CA LYS A 179 35.93 21.92 -3.83
C LYS A 179 36.27 22.95 -4.91
N LYS A 180 35.30 23.73 -5.39
CA LYS A 180 35.54 24.82 -6.37
C LYS A 180 36.31 25.98 -5.74
N LYS A 181 36.02 26.34 -4.47
CA LYS A 181 36.73 27.40 -3.75
C LYS A 181 38.19 27.03 -3.48
N GLU A 182 38.45 25.80 -3.03
CA GLU A 182 39.82 25.33 -2.75
C GLU A 182 40.72 25.39 -3.99
N LYS A 183 40.22 24.91 -5.14
CA LYS A 183 40.96 24.97 -6.42
C LYS A 183 41.26 26.40 -6.87
N GLN A 184 40.37 27.35 -6.60
CA GLN A 184 40.59 28.74 -6.95
C GLN A 184 41.71 29.37 -6.10
N VAL A 185 41.79 29.06 -4.81
CA VAL A 185 42.84 29.55 -3.90
C VAL A 185 44.21 28.95 -4.22
N GLU A 186 44.27 27.65 -4.57
CA GLU A 186 45.53 26.99 -4.94
C GLU A 186 46.10 27.55 -6.26
N SER A 187 45.25 27.83 -7.25
CA SER A 187 45.68 28.42 -8.52
C SER A 187 46.23 29.85 -8.40
N GLN A 188 45.79 30.65 -7.42
CA GLN A 188 46.31 32.01 -7.18
C GLN A 188 47.67 32.03 -6.49
N THR A 189 48.06 30.97 -5.78
CA THR A 189 49.35 30.93 -5.06
C THR A 189 50.52 30.59 -6.00
N GLN A 190 50.25 29.93 -7.13
CA GLN A 190 51.29 29.43 -8.05
C GLN A 190 51.80 30.47 -9.07
N GLU A 191 51.09 31.59 -9.30
CA GLU A 191 51.51 32.63 -10.26
C GLU A 191 52.43 33.72 -9.66
N GLN A 192 52.70 33.73 -8.34
CA GLN A 192 53.57 34.75 -7.72
C GLN A 192 55.01 34.29 -7.40
N THR A 193 55.45 33.10 -7.83
CA THR A 193 56.81 32.59 -7.52
C THR A 193 57.79 32.58 -8.70
N ASN A 194 57.54 33.33 -9.77
CA ASN A 194 58.41 33.33 -10.96
C ASN A 194 58.89 34.73 -11.39
N GLU A 195 59.28 35.62 -10.48
CA GLU A 195 60.09 36.79 -10.85
C GLU A 195 61.08 37.21 -9.75
N THR A 196 62.08 36.39 -9.40
CA THR A 196 63.38 36.93 -8.94
C THR A 196 64.52 35.91 -9.07
N SER A 197 65.64 36.37 -9.66
CA SER A 197 67.01 35.86 -9.50
C SER A 197 67.44 34.71 -10.44
N LEU A 198 68.05 35.00 -11.60
CA LEU A 198 69.49 35.26 -11.85
C LEU A 198 70.33 33.99 -12.07
N GLY A 199 71.13 34.02 -13.14
CA GLY A 199 72.44 33.38 -13.15
C GLY A 199 72.60 32.21 -14.12
N GLU A 200 73.38 32.45 -15.16
CA GLU A 200 74.11 31.41 -15.89
C GLU A 200 74.79 30.43 -14.93
N GLN A 201 74.56 29.13 -15.08
CA GLN A 201 75.69 28.21 -15.01
C GLN A 201 75.45 26.91 -15.78
N ARG A 202 76.26 26.79 -16.82
CA ARG A 202 76.55 25.65 -17.68
C ARG A 202 77.32 24.61 -16.86
N GLY A 203 76.88 23.35 -16.89
CA GLY A 203 77.61 22.24 -16.28
C GLY A 203 76.98 20.88 -16.58
N HIS A 204 77.55 20.15 -17.54
CA HIS A 204 77.29 18.74 -17.81
C HIS A 204 77.60 17.87 -16.58
N THR A 205 76.83 16.80 -16.32
CA THR A 205 77.40 15.45 -16.12
C THR A 205 76.33 14.37 -16.32
N GLU A 206 76.67 13.36 -17.12
CA GLU A 206 76.03 12.03 -17.18
C GLU A 206 76.11 11.31 -15.83
N GLY A 207 75.13 10.47 -15.52
CA GLY A 207 75.19 9.57 -14.37
C GLY A 207 73.94 8.73 -14.19
N ASN A 208 73.99 7.51 -14.71
CA ASN A 208 73.07 6.41 -14.40
C ASN A 208 72.93 6.21 -12.88
N GLN A 209 71.73 5.94 -12.36
CA GLN A 209 71.47 4.67 -11.65
C GLN A 209 70.00 4.49 -11.29
N ALA A 210 69.58 3.24 -11.48
CA ALA A 210 68.30 2.68 -11.13
C ALA A 210 68.05 2.72 -9.62
N ASP A 211 66.79 2.92 -9.21
CA ASP A 211 66.30 2.31 -7.98
C ASP A 211 64.79 1.99 -8.03
N GLN A 212 64.56 0.70 -7.84
CA GLN A 212 63.39 -0.05 -7.37
C GLN A 212 62.04 0.68 -7.25
N LYS A 213 61.10 0.35 -8.15
CA LYS A 213 59.67 0.34 -7.85
C LYS A 213 59.28 -1.03 -7.29
N GLN A 214 59.05 -1.08 -5.99
CA GLN A 214 58.35 -2.19 -5.33
C GLN A 214 56.91 -2.30 -5.87
N GLU A 215 56.60 -3.46 -6.43
CA GLU A 215 55.25 -3.99 -6.60
C GLU A 215 54.51 -4.00 -5.25
N LYS A 216 53.62 -3.02 -5.04
CA LYS A 216 52.50 -3.21 -4.13
C LYS A 216 51.37 -3.89 -4.90
N GLN A 217 51.42 -5.21 -4.88
CA GLN A 217 50.36 -6.12 -5.27
C GLN A 217 49.14 -5.90 -4.35
N LYS A 218 48.32 -4.87 -4.62
CA LYS A 218 46.96 -4.79 -4.08
C LYS A 218 46.10 -5.75 -4.89
N GLN A 219 45.83 -6.91 -4.30
CA GLN A 219 44.80 -7.81 -4.77
C GLN A 219 43.46 -7.05 -4.81
N HIS A 220 43.08 -6.57 -5.98
CA HIS A 220 41.69 -6.28 -6.29
C HIS A 220 40.96 -7.61 -6.32
N TYR A 221 40.32 -7.97 -5.21
CA TYR A 221 39.25 -8.97 -5.23
C TYR A 221 38.04 -8.36 -5.93
N ARG A 222 38.16 -8.19 -7.25
CA ARG A 222 37.04 -7.90 -8.14
C ARG A 222 36.34 -9.24 -8.36
N SER A 223 35.43 -9.57 -7.45
CA SER A 223 34.46 -10.64 -7.67
C SER A 223 33.56 -10.21 -8.82
N THR A 224 34.04 -10.48 -10.04
CA THR A 224 33.22 -10.50 -11.24
C THR A 224 32.48 -11.82 -11.20
N VAL A 225 31.40 -11.86 -10.42
CA VAL A 225 30.35 -12.83 -10.68
C VAL A 225 29.69 -12.37 -11.97
N THR A 226 30.26 -12.79 -13.11
CA THR A 226 29.52 -12.90 -14.37
C THR A 226 28.43 -13.93 -14.13
N ILE A 227 27.29 -13.48 -13.61
CA ILE A 227 26.04 -14.21 -13.77
C ILE A 227 25.75 -14.10 -15.27
N ASN A 228 26.11 -15.15 -16.01
CA ASN A 228 25.62 -15.38 -17.36
C ASN A 228 24.11 -15.64 -17.24
N ILE A 229 23.32 -14.57 -17.07
CA ILE A 229 21.88 -14.63 -17.27
C ILE A 229 21.70 -14.70 -18.78
N ARG A 230 21.65 -15.93 -19.28
CA ARG A 230 21.21 -16.25 -20.63
C ARG A 230 19.89 -15.50 -20.87
N GLY A 231 19.89 -14.66 -21.91
CA GLY A 231 18.86 -13.66 -22.19
C GLY A 231 17.52 -14.21 -22.69
N ASP A 232 16.99 -15.25 -22.03
CA ASP A 232 15.73 -15.89 -22.41
C ASP A 232 14.64 -15.77 -21.33
N ASN A 233 14.83 -14.97 -20.26
CA ASN A 233 13.84 -14.97 -19.17
C ASN A 233 13.68 -13.67 -18.36
N LEU A 234 14.00 -12.50 -18.93
CA LEU A 234 13.64 -11.21 -18.29
C LEU A 234 12.19 -10.78 -18.61
N ASP A 235 11.63 -11.22 -19.74
CA ASP A 235 10.24 -10.92 -20.10
C ASP A 235 9.20 -11.65 -19.22
N ALA A 236 9.56 -12.77 -18.60
CA ALA A 236 8.67 -13.48 -17.67
C ALA A 236 8.59 -12.80 -16.28
N LEU A 237 9.59 -12.01 -15.90
CA LEU A 237 9.64 -11.31 -14.60
C LEU A 237 8.94 -9.95 -14.64
N LEU A 238 8.87 -9.31 -15.81
CA LEU A 238 8.18 -8.02 -15.98
C LEU A 238 6.72 -8.16 -16.41
N ASN A 239 6.32 -9.28 -17.02
CA ASN A 239 4.91 -9.55 -17.40
C ASN A 239 4.13 -10.40 -16.39
N GLY A 240 4.74 -10.80 -15.26
CA GLY A 240 4.09 -11.63 -14.24
C GLY A 240 2.99 -10.97 -13.41
N ALA A 241 2.77 -9.65 -13.55
CA ALA A 241 1.74 -8.92 -12.80
C ALA A 241 0.35 -8.91 -13.46
N ALA A 242 0.19 -9.54 -14.62
CA ALA A 242 -1.09 -9.58 -15.34
C ALA A 242 -1.44 -11.01 -15.75
N ASN A 243 -1.66 -11.90 -14.79
CA ASN A 243 -2.37 -13.14 -15.08
C ASN A 243 -3.46 -13.40 -14.05
N ASN A 244 -4.68 -13.04 -14.47
CA ASN A 244 -5.93 -13.58 -13.93
C ASN A 244 -5.95 -15.09 -14.22
N SER A 245 -5.46 -15.89 -13.28
CA SER A 245 -5.73 -17.32 -13.27
C SER A 245 -6.03 -17.72 -11.84
N GLY A 246 -7.30 -18.03 -11.61
CA GLY A 246 -7.81 -18.54 -10.36
C GLY A 246 -7.02 -19.76 -9.92
N MET A 247 -6.42 -19.66 -8.75
CA MET A 247 -6.06 -20.83 -7.95
C MET A 247 -6.98 -20.83 -6.74
N ALA A 248 -8.04 -21.62 -6.87
CA ALA A 248 -8.72 -22.19 -5.74
C ALA A 248 -7.73 -23.13 -5.04
N LEU A 249 -7.15 -22.67 -3.94
CA LEU A 249 -6.56 -23.56 -2.94
C LEU A 249 -7.51 -23.55 -1.74
N ASN A 250 -8.46 -24.49 -1.82
CA ASN A 250 -9.08 -25.05 -0.64
C ASN A 250 -7.99 -25.69 0.20
N ASP A 251 -7.82 -25.24 1.44
CA ASP A 251 -7.38 -26.11 2.52
C ASP A 251 -7.86 -25.56 3.88
N GLY A 252 -8.99 -26.12 4.32
CA GLY A 252 -9.08 -26.75 5.63
C GLY A 252 -8.90 -25.88 6.88
N SER A 253 -9.70 -24.82 7.05
CA SER A 253 -9.85 -24.19 8.36
C SER A 253 -10.92 -24.91 9.18
N SER A 254 -10.45 -25.82 10.03
CA SER A 254 -11.23 -26.50 11.06
C SER A 254 -11.68 -25.49 12.12
N SER A 255 -12.89 -24.95 11.97
CA SER A 255 -13.51 -24.11 12.99
C SER A 255 -14.37 -24.95 13.95
N PRO A 256 -14.32 -24.69 15.26
CA PRO A 256 -14.96 -25.53 16.27
C PRO A 256 -16.48 -25.30 16.26
N ALA A 257 -17.23 -26.38 16.05
CA ALA A 257 -18.69 -26.44 16.10
C ALA A 257 -19.32 -26.19 17.50
N LEU A 258 -18.62 -25.52 18.43
CA LEU A 258 -18.98 -25.48 19.85
C LEU A 258 -19.77 -24.25 20.31
N LEU A 259 -20.08 -23.29 19.42
CA LEU A 259 -20.79 -22.06 19.83
C LEU A 259 -22.23 -21.91 19.30
N ARG A 260 -22.75 -22.84 18.48
CA ARG A 260 -24.14 -22.76 17.96
C ARG A 260 -25.20 -23.45 18.84
N VAL A 261 -24.78 -24.25 19.82
CA VAL A 261 -25.70 -25.01 20.70
C VAL A 261 -26.43 -24.16 21.76
N PRO A 262 -25.84 -23.10 22.37
CA PRO A 262 -26.53 -22.35 23.42
C PRO A 262 -27.72 -21.51 22.94
N LEU A 263 -27.68 -21.03 21.70
CA LEU A 263 -28.67 -20.08 21.17
C LEU A 263 -30.00 -20.75 20.78
N LEU A 264 -29.95 -21.98 20.27
CA LEU A 264 -31.14 -22.79 19.99
C LEU A 264 -31.87 -23.23 21.27
N LEU A 265 -31.13 -23.46 22.35
CA LEU A 265 -31.69 -23.91 23.63
C LEU A 265 -32.44 -22.78 24.36
N LEU A 266 -31.97 -21.53 24.24
CA LEU A 266 -32.66 -20.33 24.74
C LEU A 266 -33.95 -20.02 23.97
N LEU A 267 -33.96 -20.25 22.65
CA LEU A 267 -35.16 -20.08 21.82
C LEU A 267 -36.25 -21.13 22.13
N LEU A 268 -35.86 -22.38 22.40
CA LEU A 268 -36.83 -23.41 22.79
C LEU A 268 -37.45 -23.15 24.18
N LEU A 269 -36.67 -22.60 25.12
CA LEU A 269 -37.16 -22.26 26.45
C LEU A 269 -38.12 -21.05 26.46
N SER A 270 -37.94 -20.07 25.58
CA SER A 270 -38.85 -18.93 25.49
C SER A 270 -40.22 -19.32 24.93
N VAL A 271 -40.27 -20.23 23.95
CA VAL A 271 -41.53 -20.73 23.37
C VAL A 271 -42.29 -21.62 24.37
N LEU A 272 -41.59 -22.40 25.20
CA LEU A 272 -42.22 -23.23 26.23
C LEU A 272 -42.85 -22.41 27.36
N GLY A 273 -42.25 -21.26 27.71
CA GLY A 273 -42.80 -20.34 28.73
C GLY A 273 -44.11 -19.68 28.31
N CYS A 274 -44.32 -19.42 27.02
CA CYS A 274 -45.55 -18.83 26.51
C CYS A 274 -46.76 -19.77 26.56
N MET A 275 -46.55 -21.09 26.56
CA MET A 275 -47.65 -22.07 26.62
C MET A 275 -48.11 -22.38 28.06
N ALA A 276 -47.33 -22.00 29.08
CA ALA A 276 -47.65 -22.32 30.49
C ALA A 276 -48.45 -21.21 31.21
N VAL A 277 -48.70 -20.07 30.56
CA VAL A 277 -49.35 -18.87 31.16
C VAL A 277 -50.72 -18.57 30.52
N CYS A 278 -51.18 -19.38 29.56
CA CYS A 278 -52.54 -19.34 29.03
C CYS A 278 -53.37 -20.52 29.56
#